data_AF-A0A8D2DQ50-F1
#
_entry.id   AF-A0A8D2DQ50-F1
#
_cell.length_a   1.000
_cell.length_b   1.000
_cell.length_c   1.000
_cell.angle_alpha   90.00
_cell.angle_beta   90.00
_cell.angle_gamma   90.00
#
_symmetry.space_group_name_H-M   'P 1'
#
loop_
_entity.id
_entity.type
_entity.pdbx_description
1 polymer ?
#
loop_
_entity_poly.entity_id
_entity_poly.type
_entity_poly.pdbx_seq_one_letter_code
_entity_poly.pdbx_strand_id
1 'polypeptide(L)' 'LHPQAATTKVPEIRDVTRIERIGAHSHIRGLGLDDALEPRQDVVEIQQ' A
#
# COMPACT_ATOMS: atom_id res chain seq x y z
N LEU A 1 23.10 38.42 30.13
CA LEU A 1 22.39 37.14 29.91
C LEU A 1 21.26 37.42 28.93
N HIS A 2 21.38 36.98 27.67
CA HIS A 2 20.32 37.16 26.67
C HIS A 2 19.39 35.94 26.72
N PRO A 3 18.07 36.10 26.90
CA PRO A 3 17.16 34.98 26.80
C PRO A 3 16.99 34.63 25.32
N GLN A 4 17.58 33.51 24.88
CA GLN A 4 17.26 32.92 23.60
C GLN A 4 15.84 32.37 23.70
N ALA A 5 14.85 33.12 23.21
CA ALA A 5 13.50 32.62 23.08
C ALA A 5 13.53 31.41 22.14
N ALA A 6 13.31 30.21 22.69
CA ALA A 6 13.15 29.01 21.90
C ALA A 6 11.91 29.20 21.03
N THR A 7 12.11 29.48 19.75
CA THR A 7 11.02 29.49 18.78
C THR A 7 10.54 28.05 18.63
N THR A 8 9.45 27.73 19.32
CA THR A 8 8.77 26.45 19.19
C THR A 8 8.25 26.39 17.77
N LYS A 9 8.94 25.66 16.90
CA LYS A 9 8.50 25.43 15.52
C LYS A 9 7.18 24.66 15.59
N VAL A 10 6.07 25.37 15.40
CA VAL A 10 4.75 24.76 15.27
C VAL A 10 4.78 23.91 13.99
N PRO A 11 4.54 22.59 14.06
CA PRO A 11 4.49 21.77 12.87
C PRO A 11 3.29 22.21 12.03
N GLU A 12 3.55 22.72 10.83
CA GLU A 12 2.51 22.99 9.84
C GLU A 12 1.90 21.65 9.41
N ILE A 13 0.59 21.51 9.63
CA ILE A 13 -0.18 20.33 9.21
C ILE A 13 -0.27 20.42 7.69
N ARG A 14 0.47 19.56 6.99
CA ARG A 14 0.36 19.40 5.53
C ARG A 14 -0.52 18.18 5.29
N ASP A 15 -1.61 18.36 4.56
CA ASP A 15 -2.45 17.25 4.11
C ASP A 15 -1.68 16.46 3.05
N VAL A 16 -1.05 15.36 3.47
CA VAL A 16 -0.27 14.51 2.58
C VAL A 16 -1.17 13.38 2.09
N THR A 17 -1.59 13.46 0.83
CA THR A 17 -2.28 12.33 0.19
C THR A 17 -1.25 11.21 -0.05
N ARG A 18 -1.47 10.06 0.57
CA ARG A 18 -0.63 8.88 0.41
C ARG A 18 -0.84 8.31 -1.00
N ILE A 19 0.22 8.24 -1.80
CA ILE A 19 0.21 7.64 -3.14
C ILE A 19 0.91 6.29 -3.07
N GLU A 20 0.17 5.22 -3.33
CA GLU A 20 0.75 3.89 -3.54
C GLU A 20 1.15 3.74 -5.01
N ARG A 21 2.43 3.45 -5.28
CA ARG A 21 2.93 3.21 -6.64
C ARG A 21 2.68 1.75 -7.03
N ILE A 22 2.10 1.53 -8.20
CA ILE A 22 1.83 0.17 -8.72
C ILE A 22 3.14 -0.39 -9.31
N GLY A 23 3.62 -1.52 -8.77
CA GLY A 23 4.73 -2.30 -9.36
C GLY A 23 4.24 -3.36 -10.34
N ALA A 24 5.14 -3.92 -11.17
CA ALA A 24 4.78 -4.94 -12.17
C ALA A 24 4.13 -6.21 -11.58
N HIS A 25 4.37 -6.48 -10.30
CA HIS A 25 3.82 -7.63 -9.59
C HIS A 25 2.68 -7.27 -8.62
N SER A 26 2.12 -6.06 -8.71
CA SER A 26 1.09 -5.57 -7.78
C SER A 26 -0.18 -6.42 -7.74
N HIS A 27 -0.46 -7.19 -8.80
CA HIS A 27 -1.66 -8.01 -8.90
C HIS A 27 -1.45 -9.46 -8.41
N ILE A 28 -0.21 -9.90 -8.21
CA ILE A 28 0.09 -11.27 -7.80
C ILE A 28 -0.29 -11.43 -6.32
N ARG A 29 -1.31 -12.25 -6.03
CA ARG A 29 -1.84 -12.50 -4.67
C ARG A 29 -1.45 -13.86 -4.10
N GLY A 30 -0.75 -14.68 -4.88
CA GLY A 30 -0.35 -16.04 -4.51
C GLY A 30 -0.20 -16.92 -5.75
N LEU A 31 0.11 -18.19 -5.54
CA LEU A 31 0.27 -19.18 -6.61
C LEU A 31 -1.05 -19.83 -7.05
N GLY A 32 -2.13 -19.65 -6.28
CA GLY A 32 -3.43 -20.22 -6.60
C GLY A 32 -3.47 -21.75 -6.49
N LEU A 33 -2.74 -22.35 -5.54
CA LEU A 33 -2.70 -23.80 -5.35
C LEU A 33 -3.70 -24.27 -4.27
N ASP A 34 -4.15 -25.51 -4.36
CA ASP A 34 -4.88 -26.20 -3.28
C ASP A 34 -3.94 -26.97 -2.33
N ASP A 35 -4.52 -27.65 -1.33
CA ASP A 35 -3.77 -28.39 -0.32
C ASP A 35 -3.02 -29.61 -0.89
N ALA A 36 -3.39 -30.08 -2.08
CA ALA A 36 -2.68 -31.12 -2.82
C ALA A 36 -1.59 -30.56 -3.75
N LEU A 37 -1.35 -29.24 -3.70
CA LEU A 37 -0.45 -28.48 -4.58
C LEU A 37 -0.87 -28.44 -6.05
N GLU A 38 -2.16 -28.66 -6.32
CA GLU A 38 -2.71 -28.56 -7.68
C GLU A 38 -3.18 -27.12 -7.97
N PRO A 39 -2.99 -26.62 -9.21
CA PRO A 39 -3.50 -25.31 -9.61
C PRO A 39 -5.02 -25.26 -9.54
N ARG A 40 -5.56 -24.32 -8.74
CA ARG A 40 -6.98 -24.01 -8.74
C ARG A 40 -7.30 -23.29 -10.03
N GLN A 41 -8.11 -23.91 -10.88
CA GLN A 41 -8.66 -23.26 -12.06
C GLN A 41 -9.60 -22.16 -11.57
N ASP A 42 -9.16 -20.90 -11.64
CA ASP A 42 -10.04 -19.75 -11.42
C ASP A 42 -11.02 -19.68 -12.59
N VAL A 43 -12.12 -20.42 -12.49
CA VAL A 43 -13.28 -20.29 -13.39
C VAL A 43 -13.94 -18.95 -13.11
N VAL A 44 -13.34 -17.88 -13.64
CA VAL A 44 -14.09 -16.65 -13.86
C VAL A 44 -15.02 -16.95 -15.02
N GLU A 45 -16.19 -17.51 -14.70
CA GLU A 45 -17.33 -17.58 -15.60
C GLU A 45 -17.65 -16.14 -16.00
N ILE A 46 -17.10 -15.71 -17.13
CA ILE A 46 -17.49 -14.50 -17.82
C ILE A 46 -18.92 -14.72 -18.32
N GLN A 47 -19.87 -14.46 -17.43
CA GLN A 47 -21.28 -14.33 -17.80
C GLN A 47 -21.37 -13.12 -18.74
N GLN A 48 -21.44 -13.40 -20.03
CA GLN A 48 -21.77 -12.44 -21.09
C GLN A 48 -23.23 -12.03 -21.00
#